data_AF-A0A067SXH9-F1
#
_entry.id   AF-A0A067SXH9-F1
#
_cell.length_a   1.000
_cell.length_b   1.000
_cell.length_c   1.000
_cell.angle_alpha   90.00
_cell.angle_beta   90.00
_cell.angle_gamma   90.00
#
_symmetry.space_group_name_H-M   'P 1'
#
loop_
_entity.id
_entity.type
_entity.pdbx_description
1 polymer ?
#
loop_
_entity_poly.entity_id
_entity_poly.type
_entity_poly.pdbx_seq_one_letter_code
_entity_poly.pdbx_strand_id
1 'polypeptide(L)'
;MQNSMNGIQQYVGNFTLSAKNADPANWEWKAEYKARWNLAESHWQTFCETWYGVPESQPVDSKSPSLSLEPLPRRIDDSISSTILVRNSYVEMFDTIWARSIKTRGRHGVIVTGQSGTGKTLFNYYLLIRLLRLKQVVLFSPEGNQVYLFYHGEVYTNSMEALTAVSVDVPFPDPISSSNAFIWSLFDIQEPDIFLVSHPCFPVQTTSPDPRRYSLWRKKQRPLLTGLPLWTRDELLQGLQYQVEYPELLDALHNLVYGRSSLNLRDPLKPYYGARAILEERYGGKDIAPPSLEDAVDCLLDAVIDRFGYSARGVFGAVFD
;
A
#
# COMPACT_ATOMS: atom_id res chain seq x y z
N MET A 1 4.55 12.51 17.42
CA MET A 1 3.39 11.60 17.26
C MET A 1 3.26 10.64 18.46
N GLN A 2 2.83 11.12 19.62
CA GLN A 2 2.45 10.24 20.77
C GLN A 2 0.97 9.82 20.76
N ASN A 3 0.20 10.21 19.71
CA ASN A 3 -1.26 10.07 19.70
C ASN A 3 -1.83 8.81 19.00
N SER A 4 -1.05 8.05 18.23
CA SER A 4 -1.59 6.86 17.53
C SER A 4 -1.83 5.66 18.48
N MET A 5 -1.01 5.50 19.54
CA MET A 5 -1.28 4.47 20.54
C MET A 5 -2.53 4.73 21.40
N ASN A 6 -3.01 5.99 21.49
CA ASN A 6 -4.22 6.32 22.23
C ASN A 6 -5.52 5.84 21.53
N GLY A 7 -5.52 5.71 20.21
CA GLY A 7 -6.67 5.23 19.45
C GLY A 7 -6.99 3.76 19.71
N ILE A 8 -5.95 2.91 19.74
CA ILE A 8 -6.10 1.47 20.00
C ILE A 8 -6.37 1.21 21.50
N GLN A 9 -5.77 2.00 22.40
CA GLN A 9 -6.02 1.90 23.84
C GLN A 9 -7.44 2.31 24.25
N GLN A 10 -8.14 3.15 23.50
CA GLN A 10 -9.56 3.45 23.76
C GLN A 10 -10.48 2.22 23.64
N TYR A 11 -9.95 1.13 23.12
CA TYR A 11 -10.69 -0.10 22.97
C TYR A 11 -10.00 -1.26 23.70
N VAL A 12 -9.76 -1.14 25.01
CA VAL A 12 -9.12 -2.18 25.83
C VAL A 12 -9.77 -3.59 25.70
N GLY A 13 -11.04 -3.69 25.28
CA GLY A 13 -11.68 -4.96 24.91
C GLY A 13 -11.19 -5.61 23.59
N ASN A 14 -10.38 -4.91 22.78
CA ASN A 14 -9.98 -5.24 21.42
C ASN A 14 -8.86 -6.26 21.30
N PHE A 15 -7.99 -6.38 22.30
CA PHE A 15 -6.91 -7.38 22.26
C PHE A 15 -7.48 -8.79 22.20
N THR A 16 -8.67 -9.02 22.77
CA THR A 16 -9.32 -10.33 22.76
C THR A 16 -9.65 -10.82 21.35
N LEU A 17 -10.19 -9.96 20.46
CA LEU A 17 -10.53 -10.40 19.10
C LEU A 17 -9.28 -10.60 18.24
N SER A 18 -8.32 -9.68 18.35
CA SER A 18 -7.04 -9.79 17.63
C SER A 18 -6.25 -11.03 18.03
N ALA A 19 -6.13 -11.30 19.34
CA ALA A 19 -5.45 -12.47 19.85
C ALA A 19 -6.17 -13.75 19.46
N LYS A 20 -7.51 -13.79 19.53
CA LYS A 20 -8.29 -14.93 19.03
C LYS A 20 -8.04 -15.19 17.55
N ASN A 21 -8.04 -14.15 16.73
CA ASN A 21 -7.81 -14.30 15.29
C ASN A 21 -6.38 -14.74 14.96
N ALA A 22 -5.41 -14.36 15.79
CA ALA A 22 -4.00 -14.74 15.63
C ALA A 22 -3.67 -16.15 16.16
N ASP A 23 -4.48 -16.69 17.06
CA ASP A 23 -4.26 -17.97 17.71
C ASP A 23 -4.59 -19.14 16.75
N PRO A 24 -3.60 -19.98 16.37
CA PRO A 24 -3.83 -21.14 15.51
C PRO A 24 -4.88 -22.12 16.03
N ALA A 25 -5.11 -22.18 17.35
CA ALA A 25 -6.10 -23.06 17.94
C ALA A 25 -7.55 -22.65 17.61
N ASN A 26 -7.78 -21.45 17.05
CA ASN A 26 -9.11 -20.99 16.62
C ASN A 26 -9.41 -21.28 15.15
N TRP A 27 -8.50 -21.96 14.45
CA TRP A 27 -8.60 -22.24 13.02
C TRP A 27 -8.55 -23.74 12.75
N GLU A 28 -9.39 -24.19 11.83
CA GLU A 28 -9.35 -25.54 11.26
C GLU A 28 -9.10 -25.44 9.76
N TRP A 29 -8.03 -26.05 9.28
CA TRP A 29 -7.79 -26.15 7.85
C TRP A 29 -7.74 -27.62 7.45
N LYS A 30 -8.86 -28.11 6.91
CA LYS A 30 -8.98 -29.51 6.49
C LYS A 30 -7.86 -29.88 5.52
N ALA A 31 -7.25 -31.04 5.72
CA ALA A 31 -6.10 -31.48 4.92
C ALA A 31 -6.40 -31.49 3.41
N GLU A 32 -7.61 -31.91 3.04
CA GLU A 32 -8.12 -31.90 1.66
C GLU A 32 -8.24 -30.51 1.04
N TYR A 33 -8.52 -29.49 1.85
CA TYR A 33 -8.57 -28.09 1.40
C TYR A 33 -7.16 -27.53 1.32
N LYS A 34 -6.33 -27.76 2.33
CA LYS A 34 -4.93 -27.34 2.34
C LYS A 34 -4.15 -27.92 1.15
N ALA A 35 -4.41 -29.17 0.78
CA ALA A 35 -3.77 -29.83 -0.37
C ALA A 35 -4.09 -29.19 -1.73
N ARG A 36 -5.11 -28.33 -1.82
CA ARG A 36 -5.41 -27.55 -3.04
C ARG A 36 -4.59 -26.29 -3.18
N TRP A 37 -3.83 -25.92 -2.15
CA TRP A 37 -2.95 -24.77 -2.17
C TRP A 37 -1.51 -25.20 -2.37
N ASN A 38 -0.76 -24.36 -3.08
CA ASN A 38 0.68 -24.53 -3.22
C ASN A 38 1.39 -23.67 -2.19
N LEU A 39 2.58 -24.08 -1.76
CA LEU A 39 3.45 -23.18 -1.01
C LEU A 39 3.84 -22.01 -1.92
N ALA A 40 3.74 -20.77 -1.43
CA ALA A 40 4.12 -19.60 -2.21
C ALA A 40 5.64 -19.54 -2.43
N GLU A 41 6.04 -18.75 -3.43
CA GLU A 41 7.44 -18.54 -3.77
C GLU A 41 8.28 -18.02 -2.59
N SER A 42 9.59 -18.27 -2.62
CA SER A 42 10.50 -18.00 -1.50
C SER A 42 10.51 -16.55 -1.04
N HIS A 43 10.30 -15.59 -1.95
CA HIS A 43 10.22 -14.17 -1.60
C HIS A 43 8.99 -13.84 -0.75
N TRP A 44 7.85 -14.51 -0.97
CA TRP A 44 6.66 -14.35 -0.12
C TRP A 44 6.85 -15.00 1.25
N GLN A 45 7.52 -16.15 1.32
CA GLN A 45 7.88 -16.77 2.61
C GLN A 45 8.79 -15.84 3.41
N THR A 46 9.86 -15.34 2.78
CA THR A 46 10.83 -14.46 3.44
C THR A 46 10.18 -13.13 3.83
N PHE A 47 9.26 -12.60 3.01
CA PHE A 47 8.46 -11.42 3.37
C PHE A 47 7.58 -11.68 4.61
N CYS A 48 6.93 -12.84 4.69
CA CYS A 48 6.17 -13.25 5.87
C CYS A 48 7.09 -13.34 7.10
N GLU A 49 8.20 -14.07 7.02
CA GLU A 49 9.18 -14.21 8.10
C GLU A 49 9.70 -12.85 8.61
N THR A 50 9.93 -11.90 7.70
CA THR A 50 10.42 -10.56 8.01
C THR A 50 9.43 -9.75 8.85
N TRP A 51 8.13 -9.94 8.66
CA TRP A 51 7.11 -9.10 9.29
C TRP A 51 6.26 -9.83 10.34
N TYR A 52 6.21 -11.16 10.31
CA TYR A 52 5.27 -11.95 11.10
C TYR A 52 5.61 -11.92 12.60
N GLY A 53 4.73 -11.30 13.39
CA GLY A 53 4.91 -11.21 14.84
C GLY A 53 6.05 -10.31 15.32
N VAL A 54 6.69 -9.57 14.41
CA VAL A 54 7.73 -8.61 14.77
C VAL A 54 7.08 -7.45 15.53
N PRO A 55 7.49 -7.17 16.78
CA PRO A 55 6.98 -6.02 17.52
C PRO A 55 7.22 -4.73 16.73
N GLU A 56 6.39 -3.71 16.89
CA GLU A 56 6.75 -2.35 16.50
C GLU A 56 7.92 -1.89 17.38
N SER A 57 9.13 -2.34 17.06
CA SER A 57 10.28 -2.25 17.94
C SER A 57 10.93 -0.87 17.99
N GLN A 58 10.48 0.09 17.18
CA GLN A 58 10.87 1.50 17.34
C GLN A 58 9.71 2.43 16.96
N PRO A 59 9.50 3.54 17.71
CA PRO A 59 8.66 4.63 17.22
C PRO A 59 9.23 5.04 15.88
N VAL A 60 8.40 4.93 14.85
CA VAL A 60 8.81 5.24 13.49
C VAL A 60 9.47 6.62 13.49
N ASP A 61 10.71 6.68 13.03
CA ASP A 61 11.53 7.87 13.17
C ASP A 61 10.76 9.07 12.58
N SER A 62 10.52 10.07 13.42
CA SER A 62 9.50 11.11 13.17
C SER A 62 9.73 11.94 11.91
N LYS A 63 10.91 11.82 11.29
CA LYS A 63 11.30 12.58 10.11
C LYS A 63 10.85 11.95 8.79
N SER A 64 10.74 10.62 8.69
CA SER A 64 10.23 9.94 7.47
C SER A 64 9.82 8.51 7.81
N PRO A 65 8.55 8.27 8.14
CA PRO A 65 8.10 6.93 8.42
C PRO A 65 8.04 6.10 7.14
N SER A 66 8.98 5.18 6.95
CA SER A 66 9.01 4.30 5.78
C SER A 66 8.92 2.82 6.15
N LEU A 67 8.41 2.00 5.24
CA LEU A 67 8.37 0.55 5.36
C LEU A 67 9.05 -0.10 4.17
N SER A 68 9.95 -1.04 4.44
CA SER A 68 10.53 -1.88 3.39
C SER A 68 9.50 -2.90 2.89
N LEU A 69 9.48 -3.12 1.58
CA LEU A 69 8.78 -4.22 0.91
C LEU A 69 9.71 -5.38 0.60
N GLU A 70 10.99 -5.29 0.93
CA GLU A 70 11.90 -6.39 0.72
C GLU A 70 11.46 -7.63 1.53
N PRO A 71 11.61 -8.83 0.97
CA PRO A 71 12.30 -9.14 -0.28
C PRO A 71 11.36 -9.32 -1.50
N LEU A 72 10.20 -8.65 -1.53
CA LEU A 72 9.30 -8.77 -2.67
C LEU A 72 10.02 -8.35 -3.97
N PRO A 73 9.90 -9.14 -5.05
CA PRO A 73 10.56 -8.82 -6.30
C PRO A 73 9.99 -7.53 -6.89
N ARG A 74 10.87 -6.71 -7.49
CA ARG A 74 10.47 -5.47 -8.20
C ARG A 74 9.44 -5.72 -9.31
N ARG A 75 9.36 -6.96 -9.82
CA ARG A 75 8.47 -7.35 -10.92
C ARG A 75 6.97 -7.34 -10.60
N ILE A 76 6.56 -7.16 -9.34
CA ILE A 76 5.12 -7.06 -9.01
C ILE A 76 4.53 -5.78 -9.64
N ASP A 77 5.33 -4.72 -9.71
CA ASP A 77 5.08 -3.53 -10.51
C ASP A 77 6.42 -2.79 -10.56
N ASP A 78 7.05 -2.66 -11.74
CA ASP A 78 8.36 -2.02 -11.88
C ASP A 78 8.35 -0.56 -11.37
N SER A 79 7.17 0.04 -11.16
CA SER A 79 7.00 1.37 -10.58
C SER A 79 6.97 1.41 -9.05
N ILE A 80 6.85 0.26 -8.36
CA ILE A 80 6.82 0.20 -6.89
C ILE A 80 8.24 0.06 -6.36
N SER A 81 8.68 1.10 -5.68
CA SER A 81 9.92 1.09 -4.88
C SER A 81 9.90 -0.02 -3.83
N SER A 82 11.06 -0.55 -3.48
CA SER A 82 11.20 -1.49 -2.35
C SER A 82 10.92 -0.83 -1.00
N THR A 83 10.60 0.47 -0.97
CA THR A 83 10.24 1.21 0.24
C THR A 83 8.98 2.04 0.03
N ILE A 84 8.06 2.00 0.99
CA ILE A 84 6.82 2.77 1.02
C ILE A 84 6.96 3.93 2.02
N LEU A 85 6.58 5.14 1.60
CA LEU A 85 6.28 6.23 2.53
C LEU A 85 4.97 5.93 3.29
N VAL A 86 5.06 5.85 4.62
CA VAL A 86 3.90 5.68 5.50
C VAL A 86 3.23 7.03 5.74
N ARG A 87 2.12 7.25 5.05
CA ARG A 87 1.34 8.47 5.20
C ARG A 87 0.55 8.47 6.52
N ASN A 88 0.29 9.66 7.08
CA ASN A 88 -0.59 9.78 8.25
C ASN A 88 -1.98 9.21 7.95
N SER A 89 -2.48 9.42 6.73
CA SER A 89 -3.74 8.86 6.28
C SER A 89 -3.76 7.33 6.28
N TYR A 90 -2.61 6.65 6.15
CA TYR A 90 -2.56 5.19 6.24
C TYR A 90 -2.75 4.71 7.68
N VAL A 91 -2.14 5.41 8.64
CA VAL A 91 -2.29 5.11 10.08
C VAL A 91 -3.76 5.29 10.49
N GLU A 92 -4.37 6.43 10.15
CA GLU A 92 -5.76 6.72 10.46
C GLU A 92 -6.74 5.74 9.78
N MET A 93 -6.45 5.37 8.53
CA MET A 93 -7.26 4.40 7.80
C MET A 93 -7.14 2.99 8.39
N PHE A 94 -5.96 2.58 8.84
CA PHE A 94 -5.78 1.32 9.57
C PHE A 94 -6.64 1.28 10.83
N ASP A 95 -6.60 2.33 11.65
CA ASP A 95 -7.39 2.41 12.88
C ASP A 95 -8.91 2.36 12.56
N THR A 96 -9.33 3.05 11.50
CA THR A 96 -10.72 3.03 11.02
C THR A 96 -11.17 1.64 10.58
N ILE A 97 -10.35 0.95 9.78
CA ILE A 97 -10.61 -0.41 9.29
C ILE A 97 -10.66 -1.40 10.46
N TRP A 98 -9.73 -1.27 11.40
CA TRP A 98 -9.66 -2.11 12.58
C TRP A 98 -10.87 -1.94 13.49
N ALA A 99 -11.27 -0.69 13.78
CA ALA A 99 -12.48 -0.41 14.53
C ALA A 99 -13.73 -0.97 13.84
N ARG A 100 -13.78 -0.92 12.51
CA ARG A 100 -14.87 -1.50 11.71
C ARG A 100 -14.93 -3.02 11.81
N SER A 101 -13.79 -3.71 11.74
CA SER A 101 -13.75 -5.17 11.82
C SER A 101 -14.27 -5.66 13.17
N ILE A 102 -13.93 -4.96 14.24
CA ILE A 102 -14.37 -5.28 15.60
C ILE A 102 -15.85 -5.01 15.79
N LYS A 103 -16.31 -3.81 15.42
CA LYS A 103 -17.73 -3.42 15.52
C LYS A 103 -18.65 -4.39 14.80
N THR A 104 -18.16 -4.99 13.72
CA THR A 104 -18.95 -5.87 12.85
C THR A 104 -18.63 -7.35 13.01
N ARG A 105 -17.69 -7.69 13.91
CA ARG A 105 -17.19 -9.07 14.11
C ARG A 105 -16.79 -9.72 12.77
N GLY A 106 -16.05 -8.97 11.94
CA GLY A 106 -15.59 -9.46 10.64
C GLY A 106 -16.67 -9.52 9.55
N ARG A 107 -17.93 -9.13 9.81
CA ARG A 107 -19.03 -9.36 8.84
C ARG A 107 -19.21 -8.27 7.79
N HIS A 108 -18.82 -7.03 8.05
CA HIS A 108 -19.00 -5.94 7.10
C HIS A 108 -17.69 -5.20 6.85
N GLY A 109 -17.07 -5.50 5.71
CA GLY A 109 -15.79 -4.95 5.30
C GLY A 109 -15.77 -3.46 4.98
N VAL A 110 -14.72 -3.05 4.28
CA VAL A 110 -14.40 -1.66 3.95
C VAL A 110 -14.08 -1.54 2.46
N ILE A 111 -14.59 -0.49 1.83
CA ILE A 111 -14.16 -0.02 0.51
C ILE A 111 -13.36 1.27 0.72
N VAL A 112 -12.09 1.25 0.34
CA VAL A 112 -11.19 2.40 0.36
C VAL A 112 -11.05 2.92 -1.08
N THR A 113 -11.65 4.08 -1.34
CA THR A 113 -11.59 4.72 -2.66
C THR A 113 -10.60 5.88 -2.71
N GLY A 114 -10.37 6.42 -3.89
CA GLY A 114 -9.55 7.62 -4.07
C GLY A 114 -9.12 7.77 -5.51
N GLN A 115 -8.80 8.99 -5.92
CA GLN A 115 -8.32 9.27 -7.28
C GLN A 115 -7.06 8.45 -7.62
N SER A 116 -6.76 8.30 -8.92
CA SER A 116 -5.52 7.65 -9.34
C SER A 116 -4.32 8.36 -8.71
N GLY A 117 -3.34 7.62 -8.19
CA GLY A 117 -2.18 8.21 -7.51
C GLY A 117 -2.36 8.53 -6.03
N THR A 118 -3.53 8.31 -5.39
CA THR A 118 -3.67 8.52 -3.94
C THR A 118 -2.99 7.47 -3.05
N GLY A 119 -2.17 6.57 -3.62
CA GLY A 119 -1.42 5.56 -2.86
C GLY A 119 -2.28 4.40 -2.33
N LYS A 120 -3.35 4.02 -3.02
CA LYS A 120 -4.22 2.88 -2.64
C LYS A 120 -3.48 1.55 -2.62
N THR A 121 -2.72 1.25 -3.66
CA THR A 121 -1.94 0.01 -3.76
C THR A 121 -0.91 -0.09 -2.63
N LEU A 122 -0.15 0.99 -2.39
CA LEU A 122 0.80 1.07 -1.27
C LEU A 122 0.10 0.92 0.10
N PHE A 123 -1.13 1.42 0.24
CA PHE A 123 -1.92 1.24 1.44
C PHE A 123 -2.26 -0.23 1.72
N ASN A 124 -2.55 -1.05 0.70
CA ASN A 124 -2.77 -2.49 0.89
C ASN A 124 -1.52 -3.19 1.42
N TYR A 125 -0.33 -2.87 0.91
CA TYR A 125 0.92 -3.41 1.44
C TYR A 125 1.21 -2.94 2.86
N TYR A 126 0.97 -1.65 3.14
CA TYR A 126 1.05 -1.12 4.51
C TYR A 126 0.12 -1.91 5.45
N LEU A 127 -1.14 -2.12 5.05
CA LEU A 127 -2.12 -2.87 5.83
C LEU A 127 -1.69 -4.33 6.02
N LEU A 128 -1.21 -4.99 4.96
CA LEU A 128 -0.66 -6.35 5.04
C LEU A 128 0.45 -6.43 6.09
N ILE A 129 1.45 -5.54 6.04
CA ILE A 129 2.56 -5.54 7.00
C ILE A 129 2.05 -5.37 8.44
N ARG A 130 1.12 -4.42 8.69
CA ARG A 130 0.54 -4.23 10.03
C ARG A 130 -0.19 -5.49 10.51
N LEU A 131 -0.94 -6.16 9.64
CA LEU A 131 -1.66 -7.40 9.96
C LEU A 131 -0.70 -8.57 10.24
N LEU A 132 0.39 -8.70 9.49
CA LEU A 132 1.41 -9.74 9.72
C LEU A 132 2.12 -9.54 11.06
N ARG A 133 2.47 -8.30 11.42
CA ARG A 133 3.01 -7.98 12.75
C ARG A 133 2.05 -8.39 13.88
N LEU A 134 0.76 -8.27 13.64
CA LEU A 134 -0.32 -8.71 14.54
C LEU A 134 -0.67 -10.21 14.40
N LYS A 135 0.13 -10.99 13.66
CA LYS A 135 -0.03 -12.43 13.42
C LYS A 135 -1.41 -12.81 12.88
N GLN A 136 -2.06 -11.91 12.15
CA GLN A 136 -3.39 -12.14 11.61
C GLN A 136 -3.35 -13.08 10.39
N VAL A 137 -4.41 -13.84 10.16
CA VAL A 137 -4.60 -14.60 8.91
C VAL A 137 -5.07 -13.65 7.82
N VAL A 138 -4.34 -13.59 6.71
CA VAL A 138 -4.57 -12.63 5.63
C VAL A 138 -4.65 -13.34 4.28
N LEU A 139 -5.70 -13.05 3.53
CA LEU A 139 -5.85 -13.36 2.12
C LEU A 139 -5.53 -12.10 1.31
N PHE A 140 -4.52 -12.14 0.45
CA PHE A 140 -4.03 -11.00 -0.30
C PHE A 140 -4.06 -11.26 -1.80
N SER A 141 -4.69 -10.37 -2.56
CA SER A 141 -4.71 -10.43 -4.02
C SER A 141 -4.45 -9.04 -4.62
N PRO A 142 -3.17 -8.68 -4.83
CA PRO A 142 -2.79 -7.35 -5.32
C PRO A 142 -3.24 -7.10 -6.77
N GLU A 143 -3.16 -8.12 -7.63
CA GLU A 143 -3.38 -8.02 -9.08
C GLU A 143 -4.64 -8.75 -9.56
N GLY A 144 -5.32 -9.50 -8.69
CA GLY A 144 -6.54 -10.25 -9.02
C GLY A 144 -6.34 -11.54 -9.83
N ASN A 145 -5.13 -11.84 -10.30
CA ASN A 145 -4.79 -13.11 -10.97
C ASN A 145 -4.39 -14.21 -9.97
N GLN A 146 -3.68 -13.82 -8.91
CA GLN A 146 -3.11 -14.68 -7.90
C GLN A 146 -3.63 -14.28 -6.52
N VAL A 147 -3.75 -15.27 -5.65
CA VAL A 147 -4.17 -15.10 -4.26
C VAL A 147 -3.10 -15.70 -3.35
N TYR A 148 -2.70 -14.95 -2.33
CA TYR A 148 -1.75 -15.35 -1.31
C TYR A 148 -2.45 -15.45 0.04
N LEU A 149 -2.37 -16.60 0.69
CA LEU A 149 -2.91 -16.84 2.02
C LEU A 149 -1.75 -16.89 3.02
N PHE A 150 -1.61 -15.84 3.81
CA PHE A 150 -0.70 -15.78 4.96
C PHE A 150 -1.38 -16.47 6.14
N TYR A 151 -0.88 -17.64 6.51
CA TYR A 151 -1.47 -18.51 7.52
C TYR A 151 -0.41 -18.99 8.49
N HIS A 152 -0.45 -18.44 9.70
CA HIS A 152 0.39 -18.81 10.85
C HIS A 152 1.90 -18.92 10.56
N GLY A 153 2.44 -17.95 9.82
CA GLY A 153 3.88 -17.84 9.54
C GLY A 153 4.30 -18.38 8.18
N GLU A 154 3.41 -19.10 7.49
CA GLU A 154 3.66 -19.59 6.13
C GLU A 154 2.76 -18.86 5.13
N VAL A 155 3.19 -18.83 3.87
CA VAL A 155 2.39 -18.27 2.76
C VAL A 155 2.01 -19.36 1.77
N TYR A 156 0.73 -19.44 1.46
CA TYR A 156 0.18 -20.35 0.47
C TYR A 156 -0.32 -19.55 -0.72
N THR A 157 -0.36 -20.16 -1.90
CA THR A 157 -0.79 -19.47 -3.11
C THR A 157 -1.68 -20.34 -3.98
N ASN A 158 -2.60 -19.67 -4.69
CA ASN A 158 -3.47 -20.26 -5.69
C ASN A 158 -3.84 -19.22 -6.75
N SER A 159 -4.20 -19.66 -7.96
CA SER A 159 -4.75 -18.75 -8.95
C SER A 159 -6.19 -18.39 -8.59
N MET A 160 -6.60 -17.18 -8.94
CA MET A 160 -7.99 -16.73 -8.77
C MET A 160 -8.96 -17.66 -9.51
N GLU A 161 -8.62 -18.01 -10.75
CA GLU A 161 -9.42 -18.90 -11.60
C GLU A 161 -9.66 -20.27 -10.95
N ALA A 162 -8.62 -20.87 -10.36
CA ALA A 162 -8.74 -22.18 -9.71
C ALA A 162 -9.65 -22.12 -8.48
N LEU A 163 -9.64 -21.02 -7.71
CA LEU A 163 -10.52 -20.84 -6.55
C LEU A 163 -11.97 -20.60 -6.97
N THR A 164 -12.18 -19.81 -8.03
CA THR A 164 -13.53 -19.49 -8.53
C THR A 164 -14.22 -20.70 -9.15
N ALA A 165 -13.47 -21.62 -9.76
CA ALA A 165 -14.00 -22.85 -10.34
C ALA A 165 -14.68 -23.79 -9.31
N VAL A 166 -14.38 -23.66 -8.01
CA VAL A 166 -14.84 -24.62 -6.99
C VAL A 166 -16.30 -24.40 -6.56
N SER A 167 -16.91 -23.25 -6.86
CA SER A 167 -18.35 -22.88 -6.75
C SER A 167 -19.11 -23.09 -5.42
N VAL A 168 -18.77 -24.07 -4.58
CA VAL A 168 -19.53 -24.44 -3.38
C VAL A 168 -18.68 -24.27 -2.11
N ASP A 169 -17.44 -24.76 -2.09
CA ASP A 169 -16.57 -24.71 -0.90
C ASP A 169 -15.16 -24.25 -1.27
N VAL A 170 -14.89 -22.95 -1.11
CA VAL A 170 -13.53 -22.42 -1.32
C VAL A 170 -12.62 -22.98 -0.24
N PRO A 171 -11.44 -23.54 -0.58
CA PRO A 171 -10.62 -24.33 0.35
C PRO A 171 -9.85 -23.48 1.38
N PHE A 172 -10.53 -22.60 2.09
CA PHE A 172 -9.97 -21.74 3.13
C PHE A 172 -9.90 -22.44 4.49
N PRO A 173 -9.05 -21.92 5.40
CA PRO A 173 -9.15 -22.26 6.81
C PRO A 173 -10.47 -21.71 7.37
N ASP A 174 -11.21 -22.56 8.06
CA ASP A 174 -12.46 -22.22 8.71
C ASP A 174 -12.21 -21.79 10.16
N PRO A 175 -12.86 -20.71 10.63
CA PRO A 175 -12.85 -20.40 12.05
C PRO A 175 -13.65 -21.47 12.80
N ILE A 176 -13.12 -21.97 13.91
CA ILE A 176 -13.88 -22.88 14.78
C ILE A 176 -15.14 -22.13 15.26
N SER A 177 -16.32 -22.78 15.23
CA SER A 177 -17.64 -22.12 15.29
C SER A 177 -17.87 -21.17 16.48
N SER A 178 -17.06 -21.24 17.54
CA SER A 178 -17.12 -20.38 18.71
C SER A 178 -16.23 -19.12 18.65
N SER A 179 -15.30 -19.02 17.69
CA SER A 179 -14.16 -18.09 17.77
C SER A 179 -14.45 -16.65 17.29
N ASN A 180 -15.50 -16.39 16.51
CA ASN A 180 -15.71 -15.13 15.78
C ASN A 180 -14.47 -14.67 14.96
N ALA A 181 -13.54 -15.58 14.66
CA ALA A 181 -12.36 -15.32 13.85
C ALA A 181 -12.77 -15.11 12.37
N PHE A 182 -11.92 -14.39 11.64
CA PHE A 182 -12.15 -14.04 10.24
C PHE A 182 -10.82 -13.79 9.51
N ILE A 183 -10.83 -14.06 8.21
CA ILE A 183 -9.67 -13.88 7.34
C ILE A 183 -9.68 -12.43 6.84
N TRP A 184 -8.60 -11.68 7.01
CA TRP A 184 -8.48 -10.36 6.41
C TRP A 184 -8.31 -10.51 4.90
N SER A 185 -9.27 -10.08 4.09
CA SER A 185 -9.22 -10.23 2.63
C SER A 185 -8.89 -8.89 1.98
N LEU A 186 -7.66 -8.72 1.53
CA LEU A 186 -7.11 -7.47 0.98
C LEU A 186 -6.97 -7.59 -0.55
N PHE A 187 -7.59 -6.68 -1.30
CA PHE A 187 -7.55 -6.75 -2.77
C PHE A 187 -7.79 -5.40 -3.46
N ASP A 188 -7.22 -5.25 -4.66
CA ASP A 188 -7.41 -4.08 -5.55
C ASP A 188 -8.06 -4.49 -6.88
N ILE A 189 -9.23 -5.12 -6.80
CA ILE A 189 -9.93 -5.71 -7.95
C ILE A 189 -11.24 -4.97 -8.20
N GLN A 190 -11.59 -4.78 -9.47
CA GLN A 190 -12.81 -4.07 -9.88
C GLN A 190 -14.10 -4.86 -9.60
N GLU A 191 -14.11 -6.19 -9.73
CA GLU A 191 -15.28 -7.00 -9.43
C GLU A 191 -14.79 -8.21 -8.63
N PRO A 192 -14.75 -8.12 -7.29
CA PRO A 192 -14.18 -9.19 -6.50
C PRO A 192 -15.08 -10.43 -6.59
N ASP A 193 -14.44 -11.59 -6.73
CA ASP A 193 -15.11 -12.86 -6.59
C ASP A 193 -15.81 -12.96 -5.23
N ILE A 194 -16.93 -13.68 -5.20
CA ILE A 194 -17.82 -13.70 -4.04
C ILE A 194 -17.11 -14.20 -2.77
N PHE A 195 -16.10 -15.06 -2.92
CA PHE A 195 -15.36 -15.63 -1.81
C PHE A 195 -14.45 -14.60 -1.11
N LEU A 196 -13.97 -13.57 -1.82
CA LEU A 196 -13.16 -12.50 -1.22
C LEU A 196 -13.99 -11.62 -0.28
N VAL A 197 -15.31 -11.60 -0.49
CA VAL A 197 -16.26 -10.72 0.23
C VAL A 197 -17.27 -11.46 1.09
N SER A 198 -17.18 -12.79 1.16
CA SER A 198 -18.07 -13.65 1.95
C SER A 198 -17.38 -14.11 3.22
N HIS A 199 -18.15 -14.25 4.30
CA HIS A 199 -17.64 -14.83 5.55
C HIS A 199 -17.07 -16.25 5.26
N PRO A 200 -15.89 -16.61 5.80
CA PRO A 200 -15.16 -15.98 6.90
C PRO A 200 -14.26 -14.78 6.54
N CYS A 201 -14.28 -14.26 5.31
CA CYS A 201 -13.48 -13.09 4.94
C CYS A 201 -14.07 -11.76 5.44
N PHE A 202 -13.22 -10.91 6.03
CA PHE A 202 -13.45 -9.49 6.21
C PHE A 202 -12.80 -8.72 5.06
N PRO A 203 -13.57 -8.27 4.05
CA PRO A 203 -13.00 -7.66 2.87
C PRO A 203 -12.53 -6.22 3.12
N VAL A 204 -11.35 -5.88 2.62
CA VAL A 204 -10.83 -4.54 2.44
C VAL A 204 -10.48 -4.39 0.97
N GLN A 205 -11.38 -3.75 0.23
CA GLN A 205 -11.17 -3.43 -1.18
C GLN A 205 -10.56 -2.05 -1.28
N THR A 206 -9.42 -1.91 -1.94
CA THR A 206 -9.02 -0.62 -2.50
C THR A 206 -9.51 -0.53 -3.94
N THR A 207 -10.01 0.61 -4.39
CA THR A 207 -10.42 0.75 -5.79
C THR A 207 -10.53 2.21 -6.23
N SER A 208 -10.65 2.46 -7.53
CA SER A 208 -10.91 3.80 -8.07
C SER A 208 -12.32 4.28 -7.67
N PRO A 209 -12.63 5.59 -7.72
CA PRO A 209 -13.89 6.13 -7.24
C PRO A 209 -15.06 5.90 -8.21
N ASP A 210 -15.07 4.77 -8.91
CA ASP A 210 -16.16 4.36 -9.81
C ASP A 210 -17.11 3.40 -9.07
N PRO A 211 -18.36 3.82 -8.76
CA PRO A 211 -19.33 2.99 -8.05
C PRO A 211 -19.66 1.66 -8.73
N ARG A 212 -19.45 1.54 -10.04
CA ARG A 212 -19.71 0.29 -10.78
C ARG A 212 -18.84 -0.84 -10.21
N ARG A 213 -17.59 -0.54 -9.83
CA ARG A 213 -16.56 -1.45 -9.30
C ARG A 213 -16.84 -2.04 -7.91
N TYR A 214 -17.91 -1.64 -7.26
CA TYR A 214 -18.25 -2.20 -5.95
C TYR A 214 -19.75 -2.27 -5.73
N SER A 215 -20.54 -2.00 -6.79
CA SER A 215 -21.99 -1.93 -6.71
C SER A 215 -22.63 -3.23 -6.19
N LEU A 216 -22.13 -4.38 -6.64
CA LEU A 216 -22.68 -5.70 -6.32
C LEU A 216 -22.52 -6.04 -4.83
N TRP A 217 -21.29 -6.02 -4.31
CA TRP A 217 -21.06 -6.39 -2.93
C TRP A 217 -21.41 -5.25 -1.95
N ARG A 218 -21.39 -3.99 -2.38
CA ARG A 218 -21.92 -2.87 -1.58
C ARG A 218 -23.39 -3.07 -1.20
N LYS A 219 -24.21 -3.55 -2.15
CA LYS A 219 -25.63 -3.86 -1.90
C LYS A 219 -25.79 -5.03 -0.93
N LYS A 220 -24.95 -6.06 -1.05
CA LYS A 220 -25.04 -7.29 -0.25
C LYS A 220 -24.51 -7.13 1.18
N GLN A 221 -23.33 -6.52 1.35
CA GLN A 221 -22.57 -6.55 2.62
C GLN A 221 -22.52 -5.21 3.37
N ARG A 222 -23.12 -4.14 2.83
CA ARG A 222 -23.14 -2.80 3.47
C ARG A 222 -21.76 -2.37 4.03
N PRO A 223 -20.68 -2.43 3.22
CA PRO A 223 -19.35 -2.05 3.66
C PRO A 223 -19.30 -0.58 4.08
N LEU A 224 -18.31 -0.26 4.92
CA LEU A 224 -17.93 1.14 5.14
C LEU A 224 -17.27 1.65 3.86
N LEU A 225 -17.86 2.67 3.23
CA LEU A 225 -17.25 3.37 2.11
C LEU A 225 -16.46 4.56 2.66
N THR A 226 -15.16 4.59 2.41
CA THR A 226 -14.24 5.65 2.82
C THR A 226 -13.24 5.94 1.70
N GLY A 227 -12.37 6.93 1.88
CA GLY A 227 -11.38 7.27 0.88
C GLY A 227 -10.07 7.78 1.46
N LEU A 228 -8.99 7.56 0.72
CA LEU A 228 -7.69 8.16 1.02
C LEU A 228 -7.66 9.60 0.49
N PRO A 229 -7.18 10.56 1.30
CA PRO A 229 -7.00 11.92 0.82
C PRO A 229 -5.90 11.98 -0.25
N LEU A 230 -5.91 13.08 -1.02
CA LEU A 230 -4.77 13.48 -1.84
C LEU A 230 -3.52 13.65 -0.97
N TRP A 231 -2.36 13.65 -1.61
CA TRP A 231 -1.09 13.81 -0.89
C TRP A 231 -0.97 15.24 -0.38
N THR A 232 -0.22 15.45 0.70
CA THR A 232 0.21 16.82 1.06
C THR A 232 1.48 17.19 0.27
N ARG A 233 1.84 18.48 0.23
CA ARG A 233 3.12 18.92 -0.37
C ARG A 233 4.30 18.18 0.25
N ASP A 234 4.34 18.10 1.59
CA ASP A 234 5.40 17.44 2.33
C ASP A 234 5.44 15.93 2.07
N GLU A 235 4.28 15.29 1.92
CA GLU A 235 4.21 13.87 1.53
C GLU A 235 4.73 13.67 0.09
N LEU A 236 4.44 14.58 -0.84
CA LEU A 236 4.96 14.50 -2.21
C LEU A 236 6.47 14.69 -2.24
N LEU A 237 7.00 15.65 -1.47
CA LEU A 237 8.44 15.89 -1.36
C LEU A 237 9.18 14.67 -0.80
N GLN A 238 8.66 14.07 0.29
CA GLN A 238 9.20 12.83 0.85
C GLN A 238 9.02 11.66 -0.13
N GLY A 239 7.86 11.55 -0.76
CA GLY A 239 7.50 10.51 -1.72
C GLY A 239 8.40 10.48 -2.94
N LEU A 240 8.87 11.66 -3.38
CA LEU A 240 9.78 11.81 -4.50
C LEU A 240 11.10 11.07 -4.26
N GLN A 241 11.58 11.04 -3.02
CA GLN A 241 12.83 10.36 -2.65
C GLN A 241 12.76 8.83 -2.78
N TYR A 242 11.56 8.28 -2.81
CA TYR A 242 11.34 6.84 -2.97
C TYR A 242 11.18 6.41 -4.44
N GLN A 243 11.14 7.34 -5.40
CA GLN A 243 11.01 7.01 -6.82
C GLN A 243 12.33 6.44 -7.35
N VAL A 244 12.24 5.47 -8.27
CA VAL A 244 13.41 4.72 -8.77
C VAL A 244 14.39 5.65 -9.49
N GLU A 245 13.85 6.64 -10.20
CA GLU A 245 14.55 7.63 -11.02
C GLU A 245 15.07 8.83 -10.22
N TYR A 246 14.72 8.93 -8.93
CA TYR A 246 15.09 10.09 -8.11
C TYR A 246 16.60 10.32 -7.96
N PRO A 247 17.44 9.30 -7.73
CA PRO A 247 18.89 9.51 -7.63
C PRO A 247 19.48 10.10 -8.93
N GLU A 248 19.03 9.62 -10.09
CA GLU A 248 19.50 10.09 -11.40
C GLU A 248 19.04 11.53 -11.67
N LEU A 249 17.81 11.89 -11.29
CA LEU A 249 17.32 13.26 -11.34
C LEU A 249 18.15 14.18 -10.44
N LEU A 250 18.44 13.75 -9.21
CA LEU A 250 19.20 14.54 -8.25
C LEU A 250 20.63 14.80 -8.75
N ASP A 251 21.28 13.78 -9.32
CA ASP A 251 22.59 13.92 -9.98
C ASP A 251 22.53 14.89 -11.16
N ALA A 252 21.46 14.83 -11.97
CA ALA A 252 21.27 15.74 -13.09
C ALA A 252 21.08 17.20 -12.65
N LEU A 253 20.29 17.42 -11.60
CA LEU A 253 20.10 18.74 -10.98
C LEU A 253 21.39 19.26 -10.34
N HIS A 254 22.13 18.41 -9.64
CA HIS A 254 23.44 18.77 -9.07
C HIS A 254 24.42 19.21 -10.16
N ASN A 255 24.48 18.48 -11.28
CA ASN A 255 25.30 18.84 -12.44
C ASN A 255 24.85 20.16 -13.09
N LEU A 256 23.56 20.47 -13.10
CA LEU A 256 23.05 21.75 -13.59
C LEU A 256 23.48 22.92 -12.68
N VAL A 257 23.35 22.75 -11.35
CA VAL A 257 23.62 23.80 -10.36
C VAL A 257 25.12 24.06 -10.22
N TYR A 258 25.93 23.00 -10.09
CA TYR A 258 27.36 23.09 -9.75
C TYR A 258 28.30 22.76 -10.91
N GLY A 259 27.85 22.05 -11.95
CA GLY A 259 28.69 21.50 -13.02
C GLY A 259 29.14 22.50 -14.11
N ARG A 260 29.05 23.81 -13.87
CA ARG A 260 29.55 24.83 -14.80
C ARG A 260 31.07 24.72 -14.95
N SER A 261 31.55 24.03 -16.00
CA SER A 261 32.74 24.38 -16.81
C SER A 261 33.32 23.24 -17.68
N SER A 262 32.56 22.20 -18.01
CA SER A 262 33.00 21.22 -19.01
C SER A 262 32.35 21.52 -20.35
N LEU A 263 33.11 22.13 -21.27
CA LEU A 263 32.69 22.62 -22.60
C LEU A 263 32.09 21.56 -23.55
N ASN A 264 31.83 20.32 -23.12
CA ASN A 264 31.31 19.25 -23.97
C ASN A 264 30.33 18.27 -23.28
N LEU A 265 29.82 18.56 -22.08
CA LEU A 265 28.84 17.65 -21.47
C LEU A 265 27.45 17.83 -22.10
N ARG A 266 26.84 16.70 -22.49
CA ARG A 266 25.43 16.62 -22.86
C ARG A 266 24.58 17.20 -21.72
N ASP A 267 23.50 17.90 -22.08
CA ASP A 267 22.52 18.42 -21.12
C ASP A 267 22.06 17.30 -20.16
N PRO A 268 22.36 17.40 -18.86
CA PRO A 268 22.08 16.35 -17.90
C PRO A 268 20.57 16.14 -17.68
N LEU A 269 19.74 17.16 -17.95
CA LEU A 269 18.28 17.07 -17.82
C LEU A 269 17.59 16.63 -19.10
N LYS A 270 18.33 16.25 -20.16
CA LYS A 270 17.74 15.74 -21.40
C LYS A 270 16.76 14.56 -21.18
N PRO A 271 17.00 13.63 -20.24
CA PRO A 271 16.01 12.57 -19.95
C PRO A 271 14.73 13.06 -19.26
N TYR A 272 14.75 14.25 -18.66
CA TYR A 272 13.68 14.80 -17.81
C TYR A 272 13.11 16.09 -18.42
N TYR A 273 12.44 15.97 -19.57
CA TYR A 273 11.98 17.14 -20.34
C TYR A 273 11.02 18.02 -19.54
N GLY A 274 10.12 17.42 -18.75
CA GLY A 274 9.21 18.14 -17.86
C GLY A 274 9.96 19.00 -16.83
N ALA A 275 10.90 18.40 -16.11
CA ALA A 275 11.73 19.11 -15.13
C ALA A 275 12.56 20.23 -15.77
N ARG A 276 13.19 19.95 -16.92
CA ARG A 276 13.97 20.94 -17.66
C ARG A 276 13.13 22.15 -18.05
N ALA A 277 11.97 21.94 -18.65
CA ALA A 277 11.11 23.03 -19.11
C ALA A 277 10.67 23.95 -17.96
N ILE A 278 10.34 23.37 -16.80
CA ILE A 278 9.94 24.14 -15.61
C ILE A 278 11.11 24.98 -15.08
N LEU A 279 12.32 24.41 -15.00
CA LEU A 279 13.49 25.13 -14.52
C LEU A 279 13.94 26.22 -15.50
N GLU A 280 13.86 25.98 -16.81
CA GLU A 280 14.14 27.01 -17.83
C GLU A 280 13.13 28.15 -17.77
N GLU A 281 11.84 27.86 -17.56
CA GLU A 281 10.79 28.87 -17.40
C GLU A 281 11.05 29.77 -16.17
N ARG A 282 11.51 29.18 -15.05
CA ARG A 282 11.72 29.89 -13.79
C ARG A 282 13.09 30.59 -13.70
N TYR A 283 14.15 29.96 -14.23
CA TYR A 283 15.54 30.36 -14.01
C TYR A 283 16.32 30.63 -15.30
N GLY A 284 15.71 30.55 -16.49
CA GLY A 284 16.38 30.77 -17.78
C GLY A 284 16.76 32.23 -18.09
N GLY A 285 16.39 33.18 -17.22
CA GLY A 285 16.75 34.59 -17.36
C GLY A 285 18.24 34.84 -17.13
N LYS A 286 18.87 35.68 -17.97
CA LYS A 286 20.33 35.95 -17.93
C LYS A 286 20.84 36.54 -16.61
N ASP A 287 19.96 37.11 -15.80
CA ASP A 287 20.30 37.82 -14.56
C ASP A 287 19.87 37.06 -13.29
N ILE A 288 19.33 35.85 -13.43
CA ILE A 288 18.87 35.04 -12.30
C ILE A 288 20.01 34.15 -11.82
N ALA A 289 20.38 34.27 -10.53
CA ALA A 289 21.34 33.37 -9.92
C ALA A 289 20.80 31.92 -9.97
N PRO A 290 21.64 30.91 -10.26
CA PRO A 290 21.19 29.52 -10.25
C PRO A 290 20.63 29.16 -8.86
N PRO A 291 19.53 28.40 -8.80
CA PRO A 291 18.96 27.98 -7.52
C PRO A 291 19.89 27.03 -6.77
N SER A 292 19.71 26.90 -5.46
CA SER A 292 20.25 25.75 -4.74
C SER A 292 19.61 24.45 -5.23
N LEU A 293 20.18 23.30 -4.85
CA LEU A 293 19.62 22.01 -5.24
C LEU A 293 18.22 21.82 -4.62
N GLU A 294 18.06 22.20 -3.37
CA GLU A 294 16.81 22.16 -2.62
C GLU A 294 15.77 23.10 -3.26
N ASP A 295 16.15 24.34 -3.59
CA ASP A 295 15.25 25.30 -4.26
C ASP A 295 14.83 24.82 -5.65
N ALA A 296 15.72 24.10 -6.36
CA ALA A 296 15.37 23.51 -7.66
C ALA A 296 14.32 22.40 -7.49
N VAL A 297 14.48 21.50 -6.53
CA VAL A 297 13.51 20.44 -6.22
C VAL A 297 12.17 21.02 -5.76
N ASP A 298 12.19 21.99 -4.83
CA ASP A 298 10.99 22.66 -4.36
C ASP A 298 10.26 23.39 -5.50
N CYS A 299 11.00 24.12 -6.35
CA CYS A 299 10.43 24.81 -7.50
C CYS A 299 9.79 23.84 -8.50
N LEU A 300 10.45 22.71 -8.79
CA LEU A 300 9.89 21.66 -9.64
C LEU A 300 8.59 21.14 -9.05
N LEU A 301 8.61 20.78 -7.77
CA LEU A 301 7.47 20.19 -7.10
C LEU A 301 6.28 21.15 -7.07
N ASP A 302 6.49 22.42 -6.71
CA ASP A 302 5.43 23.43 -6.65
C ASP A 302 4.82 23.68 -8.04
N ALA A 303 5.65 23.84 -9.07
CA ALA A 303 5.16 24.06 -10.44
C ALA A 303 4.34 22.88 -10.96
N VAL A 304 4.74 21.65 -10.62
CA VAL A 304 4.01 20.44 -11.01
C VAL A 304 2.72 20.30 -10.20
N ILE A 305 2.72 20.58 -8.89
CA ILE A 305 1.52 20.59 -8.04
C ILE A 305 0.51 21.62 -8.57
N ASP A 306 0.96 22.80 -8.98
CA ASP A 306 0.08 23.84 -9.55
C ASP A 306 -0.63 23.36 -10.82
N ARG A 307 0.02 22.50 -11.62
CA ARG A 307 -0.52 21.98 -12.89
C ARG A 307 -1.38 20.72 -12.72
N PHE A 308 -0.96 19.80 -11.85
CA PHE A 308 -1.57 18.46 -11.73
C PHE A 308 -2.30 18.23 -10.40
N GLY A 309 -2.27 19.21 -9.49
CA GLY A 309 -2.77 19.09 -8.13
C GLY A 309 -1.94 18.13 -7.29
N TYR A 310 -2.56 17.62 -6.23
CA TYR A 310 -1.92 16.79 -5.22
C TYR A 310 -1.98 15.27 -5.51
N SER A 311 -1.99 14.90 -6.79
CA SER A 311 -1.96 13.50 -7.22
C SER A 311 -0.53 13.04 -7.42
N ALA A 312 -0.01 12.17 -6.55
CA ALA A 312 1.36 11.66 -6.66
C ALA A 312 1.67 11.06 -8.04
N ARG A 313 0.72 10.34 -8.65
CA ARG A 313 0.92 9.79 -10.00
C ARG A 313 1.11 10.89 -11.05
N GLY A 314 0.29 11.94 -10.99
CA GLY A 314 0.41 13.07 -11.92
C GLY A 314 1.68 13.88 -11.65
N VAL A 315 2.01 14.08 -10.37
CA VAL A 315 3.18 14.85 -9.96
C VAL A 315 4.47 14.14 -10.32
N PHE A 316 4.66 12.88 -9.90
CA PHE A 316 5.89 12.15 -10.20
C PHE A 316 6.03 11.89 -11.70
N GLY A 317 4.95 11.52 -12.39
CA GLY A 317 4.98 11.37 -13.85
C GLY A 317 5.48 12.64 -14.55
N ALA A 318 4.96 13.82 -14.20
CA ALA A 318 5.40 15.07 -14.81
C ALA A 318 6.81 15.53 -14.40
N VAL A 319 7.36 15.01 -13.30
CA VAL A 319 8.75 15.27 -12.91
C VAL A 319 9.72 14.40 -13.72
N PHE A 320 9.36 13.14 -13.99
CA PHE A 320 10.26 12.17 -14.64
C PHE A 320 10.06 12.01 -16.16
N ASP A 321 8.88 12.35 -16.71
CA ASP A 321 8.56 12.33 -18.15
C ASP A 321 8.75 13.71 -18.81
#